data_AF-I3V3N8-F1
#
_entry.id   AF-I3V3N8-F1
#
_cell.length_a   1.000
_cell.length_b   1.000
_cell.length_c   1.000
_cell.angle_alpha   90.00
_cell.angle_beta   90.00
_cell.angle_gamma   90.00
#
_symmetry.space_group_name_H-M   'P 1'
#
loop_
_entity.id
_entity.type
_entity.pdbx_description
1 polymer ?
#
loop_
_entity_poly.entity_id
_entity_poly.type
_entity_poly.pdbx_seq_one_letter_code
_entity_poly.pdbx_strand_id
1 'polypeptide(L)'
;MIALAAAGLAVVLETSELVFYAIKILGAAYLFYLAFKLWTAKAQQQEASQTKTKNIAGLAKQEFLIAAGNPKAILIFTAFLPQFINPAHDVAPQFAVLGVLFLILEMIALAGYALIGLHLRRWFSEPKGKRLFNRICAVLLSGAASILLATRRT
;
A
#
# COMPACT_ATOMS: atom_id res chain seq x y z
N MET A 1 -11.14 -6.09 0.13
CA MET A 1 -10.38 -6.80 1.17
C MET A 1 -9.91 -5.92 2.33
N ILE A 2 -9.11 -4.85 2.16
CA ILE A 2 -8.57 -4.09 3.31
C ILE A 2 -9.65 -3.47 4.21
N ALA A 3 -10.68 -2.84 3.65
CA ALA A 3 -11.77 -2.27 4.46
C ALA A 3 -12.60 -3.35 5.19
N LEU A 4 -12.86 -4.48 4.53
CA LEU A 4 -13.56 -5.63 5.13
C LEU A 4 -12.70 -6.32 6.21
N ALA A 5 -11.39 -6.45 5.96
CA ALA A 5 -10.43 -6.96 6.93
C ALA A 5 -10.30 -5.99 8.11
N ALA A 6 -10.24 -4.68 7.87
CA ALA A 6 -10.19 -3.67 8.92
C ALA A 6 -11.49 -3.61 9.74
N ALA A 7 -12.66 -3.67 9.10
CA ALA A 7 -13.96 -3.70 9.78
C ALA A 7 -14.14 -5.00 10.59
N GLY A 8 -13.86 -6.16 9.98
CA GLY A 8 -13.94 -7.45 10.66
C GLY A 8 -12.94 -7.55 11.81
N LEU A 9 -11.70 -7.09 11.60
CA LEU A 9 -10.69 -7.04 12.65
C LEU A 9 -11.08 -6.05 13.75
N ALA A 10 -11.62 -4.87 13.43
CA ALA A 10 -12.07 -3.90 14.42
C ALA A 10 -13.17 -4.46 15.32
N VAL A 11 -14.17 -5.13 14.75
CA VAL A 11 -15.24 -5.80 15.51
C VAL A 11 -14.68 -6.91 16.39
N VAL A 12 -13.78 -7.75 15.86
CA VAL A 12 -13.14 -8.83 16.64
C VAL A 12 -12.29 -8.28 17.78
N LEU A 13 -11.54 -7.20 17.54
CA LEU A 13 -10.72 -6.52 18.56
C LEU A 13 -11.57 -5.79 19.61
N GLU A 14 -12.78 -5.31 19.25
CA GLU A 14 -13.72 -4.72 20.21
C GLU A 14 -14.37 -5.75 21.13
N THR A 15 -14.64 -6.95 20.62
CA THR A 15 -15.38 -7.96 21.40
C THR A 15 -14.54 -8.67 22.48
N SER A 16 -13.22 -8.78 22.32
CA SER A 16 -12.37 -9.56 23.24
C SER A 16 -11.02 -8.92 23.54
N GLU A 17 -10.78 -8.66 24.82
CA GLU A 17 -9.50 -8.15 25.33
C GLU A 17 -8.35 -9.13 25.09
N LEU A 18 -8.59 -10.43 25.31
CA LEU A 18 -7.57 -11.46 25.09
C LEU A 18 -7.13 -11.52 23.62
N VAL A 19 -8.09 -11.45 22.69
CA VAL A 19 -7.80 -11.46 21.25
C VAL A 19 -7.04 -10.21 20.83
N PHE A 20 -7.43 -9.04 21.36
CA PHE A 20 -6.69 -7.80 21.15
C PHE A 20 -5.23 -7.91 21.63
N TYR A 21 -5.00 -8.38 22.86
CA TYR A 21 -3.66 -8.56 23.41
C TYR A 21 -2.83 -9.57 22.61
N ALA A 22 -3.42 -10.70 22.21
CA ALA A 22 -2.74 -11.71 21.40
C ALA A 22 -2.29 -11.15 20.05
N ILE A 23 -3.19 -10.51 19.31
CA ILE A 23 -2.89 -9.89 18.01
C ILE A 23 -1.85 -8.79 18.16
N LYS A 24 -1.95 -7.98 19.22
CA LYS A 24 -1.00 -6.90 19.53
C LYS A 24 0.41 -7.43 19.76
N ILE A 25 0.58 -8.46 20.58
CA ILE A 25 1.88 -9.05 20.89
C ILE A 25 2.46 -9.75 19.65
N LEU A 26 1.64 -10.55 18.95
CA LEU A 26 2.06 -11.25 17.73
C LEU A 26 2.46 -10.27 16.62
N GLY A 27 1.68 -9.21 16.43
CA GLY A 27 1.96 -8.14 15.47
C GLY A 27 3.26 -7.41 15.81
N ALA A 28 3.47 -7.04 17.08
CA ALA A 28 4.71 -6.41 17.51
C ALA A 28 5.93 -7.32 17.32
N ALA A 29 5.83 -8.59 17.72
CA ALA A 29 6.90 -9.57 17.53
C ALA A 29 7.25 -9.74 16.04
N TYR A 30 6.24 -9.78 15.16
CA TYR A 30 6.44 -9.86 13.72
C TYR A 30 7.13 -8.60 13.15
N LEU A 31 6.74 -7.42 13.60
CA LEU A 31 7.39 -6.17 13.19
C LEU A 31 8.85 -6.10 13.64
N PHE A 32 9.17 -6.53 14.87
CA PHE A 32 10.56 -6.64 15.33
C PHE A 32 11.35 -7.68 14.53
N TYR A 33 10.74 -8.82 14.21
CA TYR A 33 11.35 -9.83 13.33
C TYR A 33 11.69 -9.25 11.96
N LEU A 34 10.77 -8.51 11.33
CA LEU A 34 11.03 -7.83 10.05
C LEU A 34 12.11 -6.77 10.19
N ALA A 35 12.09 -5.96 11.25
CA ALA A 35 13.12 -4.96 11.52
C ALA A 35 14.51 -5.59 11.65
N PHE A 36 14.63 -6.70 12.39
CA PHE A 36 15.88 -7.44 12.54
C PHE A 36 16.37 -8.01 11.20
N LYS A 37 15.45 -8.57 10.40
CA LYS A 37 15.76 -9.09 9.06
C LYS A 37 16.27 -7.97 8.14
N LEU A 38 15.67 -6.78 8.19
CA LEU A 38 16.14 -5.63 7.43
C LEU A 38 17.51 -5.14 7.93
N TRP A 39 17.72 -5.10 9.24
CA TRP A 39 18.98 -4.65 9.84
C TRP A 39 20.17 -5.54 9.47
N THR A 40 19.93 -6.85 9.35
CA THR A 40 20.93 -7.87 9.02
C THR A 40 21.01 -8.19 7.51
N ALA A 41 20.11 -7.62 6.70
CA ALA A 41 20.09 -7.86 5.26
C ALA A 41 21.43 -7.45 4.62
N LYS A 42 22.10 -8.40 3.98
CA LYS A 42 23.31 -8.15 3.20
C LYS A 42 22.94 -7.27 2.00
N ALA A 43 23.56 -6.11 1.89
CA ALA A 43 23.43 -5.21 0.75
C ALA A 43 24.26 -5.76 -0.43
N GLN A 44 23.91 -6.95 -0.93
CA GLN A 44 24.57 -7.51 -2.10
C GLN A 44 24.03 -6.84 -3.37
N GLN A 45 24.90 -6.64 -4.36
CA GLN A 45 24.48 -6.30 -5.71
C GLN A 45 23.60 -7.44 -6.21
N GLN A 46 22.32 -7.18 -6.39
CA GLN A 46 21.46 -8.09 -7.12
C GLN A 46 21.90 -7.96 -8.57
N GLU A 47 22.48 -9.03 -9.11
CA GLU A 47 22.52 -9.21 -10.55
C GLU A 47 21.11 -8.99 -11.07
N ALA A 48 20.98 -8.17 -12.11
CA ALA A 48 19.69 -7.87 -12.71
C ALA A 48 19.13 -9.18 -13.28
N SER A 49 18.31 -9.88 -12.48
CA SER A 49 17.53 -11.00 -12.98
C SER A 49 16.71 -10.48 -14.14
N GLN A 50 16.88 -11.08 -15.32
CA GLN A 50 16.14 -10.70 -16.51
C GLN A 50 14.65 -10.82 -16.21
N THR A 51 14.01 -9.68 -15.97
CA THR A 51 12.57 -9.62 -15.73
C THR A 51 11.91 -10.12 -17.01
N LYS A 52 11.27 -11.30 -16.96
CA LYS A 52 10.45 -11.78 -18.08
C LYS A 52 9.46 -10.67 -18.44
N THR A 53 9.50 -10.23 -19.70
CA THR A 53 8.57 -9.23 -20.21
C THR A 53 7.15 -9.76 -20.07
N LYS A 54 6.43 -9.31 -19.04
CA LYS A 54 5.03 -9.69 -18.87
C LYS A 54 4.21 -9.06 -20.00
N ASN A 55 3.27 -9.82 -20.55
CA ASN A 55 2.33 -9.31 -21.54
C ASN A 55 1.54 -8.13 -20.96
N ILE A 56 1.50 -7.00 -21.67
CA ILE A 56 0.80 -5.77 -21.26
C ILE A 56 -0.67 -6.08 -20.96
N ALA A 57 -1.33 -6.90 -21.77
CA ALA A 57 -2.72 -7.29 -21.54
C ALA A 57 -2.90 -8.06 -20.22
N GLY A 58 -1.91 -8.88 -19.84
CA GLY A 58 -1.90 -9.59 -18.57
C GLY A 58 -1.75 -8.64 -17.38
N LEU A 59 -0.88 -7.63 -17.51
CA LEU A 59 -0.72 -6.58 -16.50
C LEU A 59 -1.98 -5.72 -16.36
N ALA A 60 -2.57 -5.28 -17.48
CA ALA A 60 -3.79 -4.49 -17.47
C ALA A 60 -4.96 -5.27 -16.82
N LYS A 61 -5.12 -6.55 -17.14
CA LYS A 61 -6.12 -7.42 -16.50
C LYS A 61 -5.85 -7.58 -15.01
N GLN A 62 -4.60 -7.76 -14.61
CA GLN A 62 -4.21 -7.88 -13.21
C GLN A 62 -4.55 -6.59 -12.44
N GLU A 63 -4.14 -5.43 -12.95
CA GLU A 63 -4.43 -4.12 -12.33
C GLU A 63 -5.95 -3.87 -12.26
N PHE A 64 -6.69 -4.17 -13.33
CA PHE A 64 -8.15 -4.06 -13.33
C PHE A 64 -8.79 -4.92 -12.23
N LEU A 65 -8.37 -6.18 -12.08
CA LEU A 65 -8.90 -7.07 -11.04
C LEU A 65 -8.52 -6.60 -9.63
N ILE A 66 -7.32 -6.06 -9.44
CA ILE A 66 -6.88 -5.49 -8.15
C ILE A 66 -7.70 -4.24 -7.81
N ALA A 67 -7.88 -3.33 -8.77
CA ALA A 67 -8.64 -2.10 -8.61
C ALA A 67 -10.13 -2.40 -8.34
N ALA A 68 -10.74 -3.29 -9.13
CA ALA A 68 -12.12 -3.74 -8.93
C ALA A 68 -12.31 -4.47 -7.59
N GLY A 69 -11.31 -5.22 -7.13
CA GLY A 69 -11.30 -5.90 -5.84
C GLY A 69 -11.03 -4.99 -4.62
N ASN A 70 -10.82 -3.69 -4.84
CA ASN A 70 -10.51 -2.72 -3.80
C ASN A 70 -11.78 -2.04 -3.25
N PRO A 71 -12.41 -2.56 -2.18
CA PRO A 71 -13.64 -1.97 -1.65
C PRO A 71 -13.42 -0.55 -1.12
N LYS A 72 -12.19 -0.19 -0.73
CA LYS A 72 -11.89 1.17 -0.29
C LYS A 72 -12.06 2.15 -1.44
N ALA A 73 -11.55 1.80 -2.63
CA ALA A 73 -11.71 2.62 -3.82
C ALA A 73 -13.19 2.75 -4.20
N ILE A 74 -13.94 1.63 -4.19
CA ILE A 74 -15.39 1.63 -4.46
C ILE A 74 -16.10 2.58 -3.49
N LEU A 75 -15.88 2.44 -2.18
CA LEU A 75 -16.53 3.29 -1.17
C LEU A 75 -16.22 4.78 -1.37
N ILE A 76 -14.96 5.12 -1.66
CA ILE A 76 -14.55 6.50 -1.96
C ILE A 76 -15.27 7.01 -3.20
N PHE A 77 -15.24 6.27 -4.30
CA PHE A 77 -15.93 6.68 -5.53
C PHE A 77 -17.44 6.81 -5.33
N THR A 78 -18.08 5.88 -4.64
CA THR A 78 -19.53 5.98 -4.36
C THR A 78 -19.88 7.17 -3.46
N ALA A 79 -18.99 7.56 -2.55
CA ALA A 79 -19.24 8.68 -1.63
C ALA A 79 -18.96 10.04 -2.27
N PHE A 80 -17.90 10.15 -3.06
CA PHE A 80 -17.43 11.43 -3.61
C PHE A 80 -17.89 11.68 -5.03
N LEU A 81 -17.92 10.66 -5.90
CA LEU A 81 -18.15 10.86 -7.33
C LEU A 81 -19.56 11.45 -7.63
N PRO A 82 -20.65 11.02 -6.96
CA PRO A 82 -21.98 11.62 -7.17
C PRO A 82 -22.04 13.12 -6.86
N GLN A 83 -21.15 13.64 -6.00
CA GLN A 83 -21.13 15.06 -5.64
C GLN A 83 -20.67 15.96 -6.80
N PHE A 84 -20.04 15.39 -7.82
CA PHE A 84 -19.58 16.10 -9.02
C PHE A 84 -20.50 15.93 -10.23
N ILE A 85 -21.65 15.25 -10.05
CA ILE A 85 -22.61 14.97 -11.12
C ILE A 85 -23.83 15.87 -10.94
N ASN A 86 -24.27 16.49 -12.05
CA ASN A 86 -25.55 17.17 -12.08
C ASN A 86 -26.65 16.16 -12.49
N PRO A 87 -27.59 15.80 -11.60
CA PRO A 87 -28.63 14.83 -11.90
C PRO A 87 -29.68 15.34 -12.89
N ALA A 88 -29.70 16.64 -13.22
CA ALA A 88 -30.62 17.23 -14.20
C ALA A 88 -30.21 16.96 -15.67
N HIS A 89 -29.03 16.37 -15.91
CA HIS A 89 -28.51 16.05 -17.23
C HIS A 89 -28.15 14.55 -17.32
N ASP A 90 -27.87 14.08 -18.54
CA ASP A 90 -27.44 12.70 -18.76
C ASP A 90 -26.18 12.37 -17.95
N VAL A 91 -26.31 11.32 -17.13
CA VAL A 91 -25.31 10.95 -16.12
C VAL A 91 -24.13 10.19 -16.74
N ALA A 92 -24.39 9.31 -17.71
CA ALA A 92 -23.38 8.48 -18.36
C ALA A 92 -22.18 9.28 -18.96
N PRO A 93 -22.39 10.34 -19.76
CA PRO A 93 -21.26 11.10 -20.31
C PRO A 93 -20.47 11.85 -19.23
N GLN A 94 -21.13 12.34 -18.17
CA GLN A 94 -20.46 13.00 -17.05
C GLN A 94 -19.53 12.03 -16.31
N PHE A 95 -20.02 10.81 -16.01
CA PHE A 95 -19.19 9.74 -15.42
C PHE A 95 -18.03 9.34 -16.33
N ALA A 96 -18.24 9.26 -17.64
CA ALA A 96 -17.17 8.95 -18.59
C ALA A 96 -16.05 10.00 -18.56
N VAL A 97 -16.41 11.30 -18.57
CA VAL A 97 -15.44 12.40 -18.46
C VAL A 97 -14.68 12.33 -17.14
N LEU A 98 -15.38 12.11 -16.03
CA LEU A 98 -14.79 12.04 -14.70
C LEU A 98 -13.84 10.84 -14.56
N GLY A 99 -14.20 9.69 -15.14
CA GLY A 99 -13.36 8.50 -15.21
C GLY A 99 -12.09 8.74 -16.05
N VAL A 100 -12.22 9.38 -17.22
CA VAL A 100 -11.06 9.73 -18.06
C VAL A 100 -10.12 10.69 -17.34
N LEU A 101 -10.65 11.73 -16.69
CA LEU A 101 -9.86 12.66 -15.89
C LEU A 101 -9.13 11.95 -14.75
N PHE A 102 -9.82 11.06 -14.04
CA PHE A 102 -9.22 10.24 -12.99
C PHE A 102 -8.04 9.41 -13.52
N LEU A 103 -8.22 8.70 -14.64
CA LEU A 103 -7.16 7.89 -15.25
C LEU A 103 -5.96 8.73 -15.69
N ILE A 104 -6.18 9.94 -16.24
CA ILE A 104 -5.09 10.85 -16.60
C ILE A 104 -4.29 11.27 -15.37
N LEU A 105 -4.97 11.68 -14.30
CA LEU A 105 -4.33 12.08 -13.05
C LEU A 105 -3.56 10.91 -12.42
N GLU A 106 -4.14 9.72 -12.43
CA GLU A 106 -3.50 8.49 -11.94
C GLU A 106 -2.23 8.16 -12.76
N MET A 107 -2.30 8.24 -14.09
CA MET A 107 -1.13 8.06 -14.96
C MET A 107 -0.03 9.08 -14.66
N ILE A 108 -0.38 10.35 -14.46
CA ILE A 108 0.59 11.41 -14.11
C ILE A 108 1.24 11.10 -12.76
N ALA A 109 0.45 10.71 -11.76
CA ALA A 109 0.97 10.35 -10.44
C ALA A 109 1.91 9.14 -10.51
N LEU A 110 1.51 8.07 -11.21
CA LEU A 110 2.32 6.87 -11.42
C LEU A 110 3.60 7.16 -12.21
N ALA A 111 3.52 7.98 -13.26
CA ALA A 111 4.69 8.43 -14.01
C ALA A 111 5.64 9.23 -13.10
N GLY A 112 5.12 10.13 -12.28
CA GLY A 112 5.88 10.85 -11.27
C GLY A 112 6.60 9.89 -10.30
N TYR A 113 5.89 8.90 -9.76
CA TYR A 113 6.50 7.88 -8.91
C TYR A 113 7.55 7.05 -9.64
N ALA A 114 7.33 6.69 -10.91
CA ALA A 114 8.29 5.94 -11.71
C ALA A 114 9.57 6.75 -11.97
N LEU A 115 9.46 8.04 -12.26
CA LEU A 115 10.60 8.95 -12.46
C LEU A 115 11.42 9.09 -11.17
N ILE A 116 10.76 9.27 -10.03
CA ILE A 116 11.40 9.27 -8.71
C ILE A 116 12.11 7.92 -8.48
N GLY A 117 11.43 6.82 -8.78
CA GLY A 117 11.99 5.47 -8.68
C GLY A 117 13.24 5.25 -9.52
N LEU A 118 13.31 5.81 -10.74
CA LEU A 118 14.50 5.76 -11.59
C LEU A 118 15.68 6.52 -10.98
N HIS A 119 15.44 7.66 -10.33
CA HIS A 119 16.48 8.40 -9.63
C HIS A 119 16.95 7.64 -8.37
N LEU A 120 16.01 7.12 -7.58
CA LEU A 120 16.31 6.31 -6.40
C LEU A 120 17.03 5.01 -6.78
N ARG A 121 16.77 4.43 -7.96
CA ARG A 121 17.44 3.20 -8.42
C ARG A 121 18.96 3.34 -8.43
N ARG A 122 19.53 4.51 -8.75
CA ARG A 122 20.98 4.72 -8.69
C ARG A 122 21.49 4.61 -7.24
N TRP A 123 20.80 5.24 -6.31
CA TRP A 123 21.13 5.18 -4.89
C TRP A 123 20.94 3.77 -4.28
N PHE A 124 19.86 3.08 -4.66
CA PHE A 124 19.60 1.69 -4.30
C PHE A 124 20.48 0.69 -5.03
N SER A 125 21.19 1.07 -6.08
CA SER A 125 22.19 0.20 -6.72
C SER A 125 23.47 0.14 -5.90
N GLU A 126 23.75 1.17 -5.09
CA GLU A 126 24.90 1.19 -4.20
C GLU A 126 24.64 0.43 -2.89
N PRO A 127 25.60 -0.38 -2.40
CA PRO A 127 25.47 -1.10 -1.13
C PRO A 127 25.20 -0.18 0.06
N LYS A 128 25.73 1.05 0.04
CA LYS A 128 25.54 2.06 1.10
C LYS A 128 24.10 2.57 1.14
N GLY A 129 23.50 2.89 -0.01
CA GLY A 129 22.12 3.36 -0.10
C GLY A 129 21.11 2.29 0.33
N LYS A 130 21.27 1.04 -0.15
CA LYS A 130 20.44 -0.10 0.32
C LYS A 130 20.53 -0.29 1.83
N ARG A 131 21.74 -0.21 2.40
CA ARG A 131 21.94 -0.40 3.84
C ARG A 131 21.31 0.72 4.67
N LEU A 132 21.41 1.98 4.22
CA LEU A 132 20.77 3.10 4.90
C LEU A 132 19.24 2.96 4.86
N PHE A 133 18.67 2.68 3.68
CA PHE A 133 17.24 2.47 3.53
C PHE A 133 16.74 1.33 4.43
N ASN A 134 17.41 0.18 4.42
CA ASN A 134 17.06 -0.95 5.29
C ASN A 134 17.10 -0.58 6.77
N ARG A 135 18.10 0.22 7.20
CA ARG A 135 18.19 0.70 8.59
C ARG A 135 17.06 1.67 8.94
N ILE A 136 16.72 2.60 8.06
CA ILE A 136 15.60 3.53 8.27
C ILE A 136 14.30 2.74 8.42
N CYS A 137 14.02 1.81 7.50
CA CYS A 137 12.83 0.96 7.58
C CYS A 137 12.83 0.10 8.85
N ALA A 138 13.97 -0.47 9.25
CA ALA A 138 14.07 -1.24 10.48
C ALA A 138 13.78 -0.38 11.73
N VAL A 139 14.28 0.86 11.78
CA VAL A 139 13.99 1.80 12.87
C VAL A 139 12.50 2.15 12.89
N LEU A 140 11.91 2.45 11.73
CA LEU A 140 10.47 2.75 11.63
C LEU A 140 9.59 1.57 12.05
N LEU A 141 9.91 0.35 11.62
CA LEU A 141 9.18 -0.87 12.01
C LEU A 141 9.33 -1.15 13.51
N SER A 142 10.52 -0.98 14.08
CA SER A 142 10.76 -1.13 15.52
C SER A 142 10.01 -0.06 16.33
N GLY A 143 9.98 1.17 15.84
CA GLY A 143 9.20 2.27 16.41
C GLY A 143 7.71 1.97 16.39
N ALA A 144 7.19 1.51 15.24
CA ALA A 144 5.79 1.09 15.11
C ALA A 144 5.44 -0.07 16.05
N ALA A 145 6.32 -1.08 16.17
CA ALA A 145 6.14 -2.19 17.12
C ALA A 145 6.10 -1.70 18.57
N SER A 146 6.98 -0.76 18.93
CA SER A 146 7.05 -0.18 20.28
C SER A 146 5.81 0.65 20.60
N ILE A 147 5.35 1.48 19.64
CA ILE A 147 4.10 2.25 19.75
C ILE A 147 2.92 1.29 19.89
N LEU A 148 2.87 0.22 19.08
CA LEU A 148 1.84 -0.81 19.14
C LEU A 148 1.81 -1.45 20.53
N LEU A 149 2.97 -1.77 21.13
CA LEU A 149 3.03 -2.31 22.50
C LEU A 149 2.62 -1.29 23.56
N ALA A 150 2.99 -0.02 23.39
CA ALA A 150 2.68 1.07 24.31
C ALA A 150 1.20 1.49 24.30
N THR A 151 0.48 1.25 23.19
CA THR A 151 -0.94 1.62 23.09
C THR A 151 -1.77 0.80 24.08
N ARG A 152 -2.36 1.46 25.07
CA ARG A 152 -3.32 0.83 25.99
C ARG A 152 -4.71 0.90 25.38
N ARG A 153 -5.49 -0.17 25.55
CA ARG A 153 -6.90 -0.17 25.20
C ARG A 153 -7.60 0.76 26.20
N THR A 154 -8.17 1.87 25.73
CA THR A 154 -9.07 2.76 26.50
C THR A 154 -10.50 2.38 26.24
#